data_AF-A0A3N0WF48-F1
#
_entry.id   AF-A0A3N0WF48-F1
#
_cell.length_a   1.000
_cell.length_b   1.000
_cell.length_c   1.000
_cell.angle_alpha   90.00
_cell.angle_beta   90.00
_cell.angle_gamma   90.00
#
_symmetry.space_group_name_H-M   'P 1'
#
loop_
_entity.id
_entity.type
_entity.pdbx_description
1 polymer ?
#
loop_
_entity_poly.entity_id
_entity_poly.type
_entity_poly.pdbx_seq_one_letter_code
_entity_poly.pdbx_strand_id
1 'polypeptide(L)'
;MEIKSNLLEIEALDVKQLPELQGMREKQIQIVKENPYVEITDNKSYDEAKKARTTLVTARTEIQNQDKLIASKIKKFREAVAGVSEELISITRPHEEKQQQEVKRWEELKEKEKQEKLRQEEERKNNIRNSISCIIDEAYMKINKCSFETIESLKVDFEEGLYKTDVSQFEEFELDFNEKLIQFKNAFSSKIKTLEEAEAQRLEKIRLENEAAKLNEERIKLEAKAKEEAERLKKIKEEQELAIKAERAAMEAEKAAHALIIKQKEEEAQKEREAAEAKLKQDRDELEAEKARLAKIEADKIAQEEVQRKAKEEEERKAKEKAEADAKAKLETERLEALKPEKQKAVEYIQSLNFSNVEPKITDELLNVEFKKCLQKISDTINESVSAIQNFK
;
A
#
# COMPACT_ATOMS: atom_id res chain seq x y z
N MET A 1 120.94 30.67 1.80
CA MET A 1 121.52 30.51 0.46
C MET A 1 120.37 30.32 -0.50
N GLU A 2 119.98 31.38 -1.22
CA GLU A 2 119.01 31.25 -2.32
C GLU A 2 119.70 30.53 -3.47
N ILE A 3 119.34 29.26 -3.67
CA ILE A 3 119.61 28.59 -4.93
C ILE A 3 118.66 29.26 -5.92
N LYS A 4 119.18 30.18 -6.74
CA LYS A 4 118.49 30.64 -7.95
C LYS A 4 118.30 29.42 -8.84
N SER A 5 117.16 28.76 -8.66
CA SER A 5 116.66 27.77 -9.59
C SER A 5 116.45 28.48 -10.91
N ASN A 6 117.28 28.17 -11.92
CA ASN A 6 116.99 28.54 -13.29
C ASN A 6 115.72 27.78 -13.69
N LEU A 7 114.57 28.41 -13.48
CA LEU A 7 113.28 27.89 -13.90
C LEU A 7 113.27 27.89 -15.43
N LEU A 8 113.21 26.71 -16.04
CA LEU A 8 113.08 26.59 -17.49
C LEU A 8 111.64 26.93 -17.87
N GLU A 9 111.43 28.12 -18.44
CA GLU A 9 110.14 28.51 -19.02
C GLU A 9 110.02 27.92 -20.43
N ILE A 10 109.18 26.90 -20.58
CA ILE A 10 108.98 26.18 -21.86
C ILE A 10 108.51 27.16 -22.96
N GLU A 11 107.70 28.14 -22.61
CA GLU A 11 107.16 29.15 -23.53
C GLU A 11 108.22 30.15 -24.02
N ALA A 12 109.31 30.34 -23.27
CA ALA A 12 110.39 31.27 -23.59
C ALA A 12 111.56 30.64 -24.35
N LEU A 13 111.47 29.34 -24.69
CA LEU A 13 112.55 28.61 -25.36
C LEU A 13 112.71 29.03 -26.83
N ASP A 14 113.82 29.68 -27.17
CA ASP A 14 114.18 29.96 -28.57
C ASP A 14 114.65 28.68 -29.28
N VAL A 15 113.82 28.19 -30.21
CA VAL A 15 114.07 26.97 -30.99
C VAL A 15 115.38 27.06 -31.80
N LYS A 16 115.86 28.27 -32.14
CA LYS A 16 117.14 28.44 -32.86
C LYS A 16 118.36 28.17 -31.99
N GLN A 17 118.20 28.16 -30.67
CA GLN A 17 119.27 27.83 -29.72
C GLN A 17 119.34 26.34 -29.41
N LEU A 18 118.49 25.51 -30.02
CA LEU A 18 118.58 24.06 -29.88
C LEU A 18 119.94 23.57 -30.43
N PRO A 19 120.71 22.79 -29.66
CA PRO A 19 121.98 22.23 -30.10
C PRO A 19 121.87 21.45 -31.42
N GLU A 20 120.73 20.81 -31.67
CA GLU A 20 120.43 20.05 -32.88
C GLU A 20 120.29 20.92 -34.14
N LEU A 21 120.00 22.21 -34.00
CA LEU A 21 119.81 23.16 -35.10
C LEU A 21 120.96 24.18 -35.22
N GLN A 22 121.85 24.24 -34.23
CA GLN A 22 122.94 25.21 -34.17
C GLN A 22 123.92 25.00 -35.34
N GLY A 23 124.23 26.08 -36.08
CA GLY A 23 125.16 26.04 -37.22
C GLY A 23 124.63 25.34 -38.47
N MET A 24 123.41 24.76 -38.43
CA MET A 24 122.84 24.06 -39.58
C MET A 24 122.55 25.02 -40.73
N ARG A 25 122.15 26.26 -40.46
CA ARG A 25 121.89 27.26 -41.49
C ARG A 25 123.16 27.59 -42.28
N GLU A 26 124.24 27.88 -41.58
CA GLU A 26 125.55 28.18 -42.16
C GLU A 26 126.06 26.98 -42.97
N LYS A 27 125.91 25.76 -42.43
CA LYS A 27 126.24 24.50 -43.12
C LYS A 27 125.45 24.33 -44.41
N GLN A 28 124.12 24.57 -44.41
CA GLN A 28 123.31 24.47 -45.63
C GLN A 28 123.72 25.50 -46.68
N ILE A 29 123.96 26.76 -46.28
CA ILE A 29 124.41 27.81 -47.19
C ILE A 29 125.75 27.42 -47.84
N GLN A 30 126.69 26.88 -47.07
CA GLN A 30 127.97 26.42 -47.59
C GLN A 30 127.80 25.24 -48.56
N ILE A 31 126.97 24.25 -48.22
CA ILE A 31 126.70 23.09 -49.10
C ILE A 31 126.09 23.55 -50.43
N VAL A 32 125.14 24.49 -50.41
CA VAL A 32 124.55 25.05 -51.65
C VAL A 32 125.59 25.78 -52.49
N LYS A 33 126.49 26.54 -51.84
CA LYS A 33 127.57 27.25 -52.52
C LYS A 33 128.57 26.31 -53.19
N GLU A 34 128.90 25.19 -52.54
CA GLU A 34 129.84 24.18 -53.05
C GLU A 34 129.23 23.25 -54.11
N ASN A 35 127.90 23.19 -54.18
CA ASN A 35 127.16 22.33 -55.11
C ASN A 35 126.18 23.18 -55.94
N PRO A 36 126.67 24.10 -56.79
CA PRO A 36 125.81 24.93 -57.62
C PRO A 36 125.04 24.09 -58.64
N TYR A 37 124.01 24.68 -59.23
CA TYR A 37 123.26 24.04 -60.30
C TYR A 37 124.16 23.77 -61.50
N VAL A 38 124.10 22.55 -62.02
CA VAL A 38 124.82 22.11 -63.23
C VAL A 38 123.79 21.69 -64.26
N GLU A 39 123.77 22.39 -65.40
CA GLU A 39 122.96 21.99 -66.56
C GLU A 39 123.62 20.79 -67.25
N ILE A 40 122.83 19.75 -67.53
CA ILE A 40 123.33 18.50 -68.10
C ILE A 40 123.35 18.64 -69.62
N THR A 41 124.56 18.71 -70.18
CA THR A 41 124.80 18.85 -71.63
C THR A 41 125.59 17.68 -72.20
N ASP A 42 126.26 16.90 -71.35
CA ASP A 42 127.08 15.74 -71.68
C ASP A 42 127.16 14.75 -70.50
N ASN A 43 127.88 13.63 -70.68
CA ASN A 43 128.03 12.63 -69.62
C ASN A 43 128.81 13.13 -68.40
N LYS A 44 129.71 14.10 -68.57
CA LYS A 44 130.51 14.63 -67.46
C LYS A 44 129.67 15.53 -66.55
N SER A 45 128.89 16.44 -67.14
CA SER A 45 127.93 17.31 -66.45
C SER A 45 126.81 16.50 -65.80
N TYR A 46 126.41 15.35 -66.36
CA TYR A 46 125.50 14.40 -65.70
C TYR A 46 126.08 13.87 -64.37
N ASP A 47 127.33 13.42 -64.35
CA ASP A 47 127.96 12.88 -63.14
C ASP A 47 128.17 13.95 -62.07
N GLU A 48 128.54 15.17 -62.47
CA GLU A 48 128.66 16.33 -61.59
C GLU A 48 127.30 16.73 -60.98
N ALA A 49 126.25 16.83 -61.81
CA ALA A 49 124.88 17.12 -61.37
C ALA A 49 124.34 16.04 -60.42
N LYS A 50 124.64 14.76 -60.67
CA LYS A 50 124.24 13.64 -59.81
C LYS A 50 124.92 13.70 -58.44
N LYS A 51 126.22 14.01 -58.39
CA LYS A 51 126.96 14.19 -57.13
C LYS A 51 126.39 15.36 -56.32
N ALA A 52 126.23 16.53 -56.96
CA ALA A 52 125.62 17.71 -56.34
C ALA A 52 124.22 17.41 -55.78
N ARG A 53 123.35 16.73 -56.55
CA ARG A 53 122.03 16.30 -56.11
C ARG A 53 122.11 15.42 -54.87
N THR A 54 122.97 14.40 -54.86
CA THR A 54 123.11 13.49 -53.72
C THR A 54 123.53 14.25 -52.46
N THR A 55 124.49 15.16 -52.57
CA THR A 55 124.92 16.01 -51.45
C THR A 55 123.78 16.89 -50.92
N LEU A 56 123.04 17.58 -51.80
CA LEU A 56 121.91 18.43 -51.42
C LEU A 56 120.77 17.63 -50.77
N VAL A 57 120.43 16.45 -51.31
CA VAL A 57 119.41 15.56 -50.73
C VAL A 57 119.84 15.06 -49.36
N THR A 58 121.13 14.74 -49.18
CA THR A 58 121.69 14.29 -47.90
C THR A 58 121.61 15.41 -46.86
N ALA A 59 122.00 16.62 -47.25
CA ALA A 59 121.94 17.81 -46.39
C ALA A 59 120.50 18.15 -45.93
N ARG A 60 119.51 18.03 -46.82
CA ARG A 60 118.09 18.19 -46.46
C ARG A 60 117.62 17.08 -45.51
N THR A 61 117.97 15.84 -45.81
CA THR A 61 117.53 14.68 -45.02
C THR A 61 118.14 14.70 -43.62
N GLU A 62 119.35 15.23 -43.46
CA GLU A 62 119.96 15.47 -42.14
C GLU A 62 119.09 16.38 -41.25
N ILE A 63 118.57 17.49 -41.78
CA ILE A 63 117.65 18.38 -41.04
C ILE A 63 116.36 17.66 -40.67
N GLN A 64 115.78 16.89 -41.59
CA GLN A 64 114.57 16.09 -41.31
C GLN A 64 114.80 15.05 -40.20
N ASN A 65 116.01 14.51 -40.09
CA ASN A 65 116.37 13.60 -39.01
C ASN A 65 116.53 14.33 -37.67
N GLN A 66 117.08 15.54 -37.67
CA GLN A 66 117.15 16.38 -36.45
C GLN A 66 115.76 16.77 -35.95
N ASP A 67 114.84 17.14 -36.85
CA ASP A 67 113.44 17.43 -36.50
C ASP A 67 112.75 16.23 -35.79
N LYS A 68 112.89 15.02 -36.35
CA LYS A 68 112.39 13.79 -35.71
C LYS A 68 113.02 13.53 -34.35
N LEU A 69 114.31 13.82 -34.19
CA LEU A 69 115.00 13.67 -32.91
C LEU A 69 114.46 14.63 -31.86
N ILE A 70 114.25 15.90 -32.23
CA ILE A 70 113.65 16.93 -31.36
C ILE A 70 112.24 16.50 -30.94
N ALA A 71 111.40 16.07 -31.89
CA ALA A 71 110.05 15.58 -31.60
C ALA A 71 110.05 14.38 -30.61
N SER A 72 110.99 13.44 -30.79
CA SER A 72 111.14 12.33 -29.85
C SER A 72 111.55 12.78 -28.44
N LYS A 73 112.40 13.80 -28.30
CA LYS A 73 112.80 14.36 -27.01
C LYS A 73 111.64 15.07 -26.32
N ILE A 74 110.86 15.87 -27.04
CA ILE A 74 109.66 16.54 -26.53
C ILE A 74 108.64 15.50 -26.04
N LYS A 75 108.42 14.42 -26.80
CA LYS A 75 107.52 13.33 -26.40
C LYS A 75 107.95 12.71 -25.06
N LYS A 76 109.24 12.37 -24.91
CA LYS A 76 109.79 11.83 -23.66
C LYS A 76 109.63 12.79 -22.48
N PHE A 77 109.86 14.08 -22.72
CA PHE A 77 109.64 15.11 -21.70
C PHE A 77 108.17 15.13 -21.25
N ARG A 78 107.21 15.12 -22.18
CA ARG A 78 105.77 15.07 -21.86
C ARG A 78 105.39 13.81 -21.08
N GLU A 79 105.94 12.65 -21.46
CA GLU A 79 105.72 11.39 -20.74
C GLU A 79 106.26 11.48 -19.30
N ALA A 80 107.44 12.08 -19.10
CA ALA A 80 107.99 12.32 -17.76
C ALA A 80 107.11 13.26 -16.93
N VAL A 81 106.62 14.36 -17.53
CA VAL A 81 105.67 15.28 -16.86
C VAL A 81 104.38 14.56 -16.46
N ALA A 82 103.84 13.71 -17.35
CA ALA A 82 102.65 12.91 -17.04
C ALA A 82 102.91 11.92 -15.89
N GLY A 83 104.08 11.27 -15.88
CA GLY A 83 104.50 10.38 -14.79
C GLY A 83 104.56 11.10 -13.44
N VAL A 84 105.23 12.25 -13.38
CA VAL A 84 105.30 13.07 -12.15
C VAL A 84 103.91 13.55 -11.73
N SER A 85 103.05 13.92 -12.69
CA SER A 85 101.67 14.32 -12.37
C SER A 85 100.88 13.16 -11.75
N GLU A 86 100.99 11.95 -12.28
CA GLU A 86 100.34 10.77 -11.70
C GLU A 86 100.92 10.41 -10.33
N GLU A 87 102.23 10.54 -10.12
CA GLU A 87 102.84 10.38 -8.80
C GLU A 87 102.24 11.37 -7.80
N LEU A 88 102.13 12.65 -8.16
CA LEU A 88 101.52 13.68 -7.31
C LEU A 88 100.03 13.39 -7.02
N ILE A 89 99.27 12.94 -8.02
CA ILE A 89 97.86 12.53 -7.84
C ILE A 89 97.76 11.30 -6.94
N SER A 90 98.67 10.34 -7.07
CA SER A 90 98.67 9.11 -6.29
C SER A 90 98.90 9.36 -4.79
N ILE A 91 99.49 10.50 -4.43
CA ILE A 91 99.62 10.93 -3.02
C ILE A 91 98.25 11.27 -2.43
N THR A 92 97.37 11.94 -3.18
CA THR A 92 96.10 12.44 -2.63
C THR A 92 94.91 11.51 -2.89
N ARG A 93 94.86 10.85 -4.04
CA ARG A 93 93.73 10.02 -4.47
C ARG A 93 93.29 8.96 -3.44
N PRO A 94 94.19 8.15 -2.84
CA PRO A 94 93.77 7.13 -1.88
C PRO A 94 93.15 7.72 -0.59
N HIS A 95 93.62 8.90 -0.17
CA HIS A 95 93.07 9.60 0.99
C HIS A 95 91.70 10.21 0.69
N GLU A 96 91.53 10.80 -0.49
CA GLU A 96 90.24 11.27 -0.99
C GLU A 96 89.23 10.12 -1.06
N GLU A 97 89.58 9.02 -1.72
CA GLU A 97 88.70 7.85 -1.87
C GLU A 97 88.29 7.27 -0.50
N LYS A 98 89.24 7.17 0.44
CA LYS A 98 88.96 6.73 1.81
C LYS A 98 87.99 7.68 2.52
N GLN A 99 88.19 8.99 2.36
CA GLN A 99 87.30 10.00 2.95
C GLN A 99 85.90 9.95 2.33
N GLN A 100 85.79 9.81 1.00
CA GLN A 100 84.52 9.67 0.29
C GLN A 100 83.75 8.43 0.76
N GLN A 101 84.43 7.29 0.94
CA GLN A 101 83.80 6.06 1.43
C GLN A 101 83.26 6.22 2.86
N GLU A 102 84.01 6.87 3.75
CA GLU A 102 83.54 7.10 5.13
C GLU A 102 82.37 8.09 5.19
N VAL A 103 82.41 9.16 4.38
CA VAL A 103 81.28 10.10 4.24
C VAL A 103 80.04 9.36 3.77
N LYS A 104 80.15 8.57 2.71
CA LYS A 104 79.04 7.77 2.18
C LYS A 104 78.49 6.79 3.23
N ARG A 105 79.35 6.08 3.94
CA ARG A 105 78.95 5.17 5.03
C ARG A 105 78.17 5.91 6.13
N TRP A 106 78.63 7.10 6.52
CA TRP A 106 77.96 7.90 7.55
C TRP A 106 76.59 8.41 7.09
N GLU A 107 76.50 8.90 5.85
CA GLU A 107 75.23 9.32 5.25
C GLU A 107 74.23 8.17 5.15
N GLU A 108 74.67 6.98 4.74
CA GLU A 108 73.83 5.77 4.73
C GLU A 108 73.34 5.38 6.14
N LEU A 109 74.19 5.50 7.15
CA LEU A 109 73.82 5.24 8.55
C LEU A 109 72.81 6.27 9.06
N LYS A 110 73.01 7.56 8.74
CA LYS A 110 72.08 8.64 9.12
C LYS A 110 70.74 8.52 8.44
N GLU A 111 70.71 8.14 7.16
CA GLU A 111 69.45 7.90 6.46
C GLU A 111 68.72 6.68 7.07
N LYS A 112 69.43 5.59 7.39
CA LYS A 112 68.82 4.46 8.11
C LYS A 112 68.27 4.86 9.48
N GLU A 113 68.99 5.68 10.25
CA GLU A 113 68.52 6.19 11.54
C GLU A 113 67.24 7.04 11.36
N LYS A 114 67.18 7.87 10.32
CA LYS A 114 66.00 8.67 9.99
C LYS A 114 64.80 7.79 9.59
N GLN A 115 65.01 6.81 8.72
CA GLN A 115 63.98 5.86 8.31
C GLN A 115 63.47 5.03 9.49
N GLU A 116 64.36 4.60 10.39
CA GLU A 116 63.97 3.86 11.59
C GLU A 116 63.14 4.72 12.56
N LYS A 117 63.53 5.99 12.77
CA LYS A 117 62.71 6.92 13.58
C LYS A 117 61.33 7.17 12.96
N LEU A 118 61.26 7.31 11.64
CA LEU A 118 59.98 7.43 10.93
C LEU A 118 59.12 6.17 11.11
N ARG A 119 59.72 4.99 10.99
CA ARG A 119 59.04 3.70 11.20
C ARG A 119 58.52 3.56 12.64
N GLN A 120 59.34 3.86 13.63
CA GLN A 120 58.94 3.81 15.05
C GLN A 120 57.80 4.79 15.36
N GLU A 121 57.85 5.99 14.78
CA GLU A 121 56.79 6.99 14.93
C GLU A 121 55.50 6.55 14.23
N GLU A 122 55.58 5.95 13.04
CA GLU A 122 54.41 5.38 12.34
C GLU A 122 53.83 4.18 13.09
N GLU A 123 54.68 3.31 13.64
CA GLU A 123 54.26 2.19 14.50
C GLU A 123 53.56 2.69 15.76
N ARG A 124 54.10 3.73 16.42
CA ARG A 124 53.44 4.40 17.56
C ARG A 124 52.05 4.91 17.18
N LYS A 125 51.93 5.61 16.04
CA LYS A 125 50.64 6.11 15.52
C LYS A 125 49.65 5.00 15.26
N ASN A 126 50.10 3.93 14.61
CA ASN A 126 49.26 2.78 14.29
C ASN A 126 48.82 2.05 15.56
N ASN A 127 49.68 1.94 16.57
CA ASN A 127 49.32 1.38 17.86
C ASN A 127 48.20 2.19 18.55
N ILE A 128 48.28 3.53 18.53
CA ILE A 128 47.20 4.38 19.06
C ILE A 128 45.90 4.18 18.29
N ARG A 129 45.94 4.19 16.96
CA ARG A 129 44.75 3.97 16.12
C ARG A 129 44.13 2.60 16.33
N ASN A 130 44.95 1.56 16.51
CA ASN A 130 44.51 0.21 16.80
C ASN A 130 43.84 0.14 18.17
N SER A 131 44.42 0.75 19.21
CA SER A 131 43.81 0.84 20.54
C SER A 131 42.45 1.53 20.51
N ILE A 132 42.35 2.67 19.82
CA ILE A 132 41.07 3.37 19.59
C ILE A 132 40.07 2.45 18.91
N SER A 133 40.48 1.75 17.85
CA SER A 133 39.59 0.87 17.09
C SER A 133 39.14 -0.32 17.92
N CYS A 134 40.02 -0.98 18.67
CA CYS A 134 39.66 -2.07 19.58
C CYS A 134 38.61 -1.64 20.61
N ILE A 135 38.81 -0.49 21.27
CA ILE A 135 37.85 0.04 22.25
C ILE A 135 36.46 0.25 21.62
N ILE A 136 36.42 0.86 20.45
CA ILE A 136 35.17 1.17 19.74
C ILE A 136 34.51 -0.11 19.22
N ASP A 137 35.28 -1.04 18.66
CA ASP A 137 34.78 -2.30 18.10
C ASP A 137 34.22 -3.21 19.20
N GLU A 138 34.90 -3.32 20.36
CA GLU A 138 34.38 -4.01 21.54
C GLU A 138 33.04 -3.43 22.00
N ALA A 139 32.92 -2.10 22.00
CA ALA A 139 31.68 -1.43 22.35
C ALA A 139 30.57 -1.73 21.31
N TYR A 140 30.88 -1.72 20.02
CA TYR A 140 29.93 -2.15 18.97
C TYR A 140 29.50 -3.61 19.12
N MET A 141 30.41 -4.52 19.50
CA MET A 141 30.04 -5.90 19.80
C MET A 141 29.03 -5.99 20.94
N LYS A 142 29.17 -5.15 21.97
CA LYS A 142 28.19 -5.05 23.06
C LYS A 142 26.84 -4.49 22.58
N ILE A 143 26.83 -3.44 21.74
CA ILE A 143 25.59 -2.92 21.11
C ILE A 143 24.87 -4.02 20.33
N ASN A 144 25.60 -4.80 19.53
CA ASN A 144 25.02 -5.84 18.67
C ASN A 144 24.36 -6.96 19.48
N LYS A 145 24.89 -7.25 20.67
CA LYS A 145 24.34 -8.25 21.61
C LYS A 145 23.29 -7.69 22.56
N CYS A 146 23.01 -6.39 22.52
CA CYS A 146 22.05 -5.74 23.41
C CYS A 146 20.61 -6.20 23.09
N SER A 147 19.90 -6.59 24.14
CA SER A 147 18.45 -6.82 24.17
C SER A 147 17.75 -5.74 24.99
N PHE A 148 16.42 -5.66 24.89
CA PHE A 148 15.60 -4.65 25.58
C PHE A 148 15.86 -4.63 27.10
N GLU A 149 15.99 -5.79 27.74
CA GLU A 149 16.20 -5.92 29.18
C GLU A 149 17.58 -5.41 29.63
N THR A 150 18.56 -5.42 28.72
CA THR A 150 19.96 -5.08 29.02
C THR A 150 20.33 -3.63 28.69
N ILE A 151 19.41 -2.85 28.12
CA ILE A 151 19.66 -1.46 27.69
C ILE A 151 20.22 -0.61 28.82
N GLU A 152 19.59 -0.61 29.99
CA GLU A 152 19.99 0.24 31.11
C GLU A 152 21.33 -0.19 31.71
N SER A 153 21.57 -1.49 31.88
CA SER A 153 22.87 -1.99 32.33
C SER A 153 24.00 -1.60 31.37
N LEU A 154 23.72 -1.63 30.06
CA LEU A 154 24.71 -1.31 29.05
C LEU A 154 24.96 0.20 28.93
N LYS A 155 23.95 1.05 29.14
CA LYS A 155 24.12 2.50 29.27
C LYS A 155 25.11 2.83 30.40
N VAL A 156 24.92 2.23 31.57
CA VAL A 156 25.80 2.45 32.72
C VAL A 156 27.24 1.99 32.41
N ASP A 157 27.41 0.80 31.82
CA ASP A 157 28.73 0.28 31.41
C ASP A 157 29.45 1.25 30.45
N PHE A 158 28.73 1.83 29.48
CA PHE A 158 29.33 2.82 28.56
C PHE A 158 29.61 4.17 29.21
N GLU A 159 28.75 4.65 30.13
CA GLU A 159 28.97 5.89 30.87
C GLU A 159 30.16 5.80 31.83
N GLU A 160 30.35 4.66 32.47
CA GLU A 160 31.44 4.46 33.43
C GLU A 160 32.75 4.04 32.76
N GLY A 161 32.70 3.30 31.65
CA GLY A 161 33.88 2.86 30.91
C GLY A 161 34.22 3.76 29.73
N LEU A 162 33.44 3.62 28.65
CA LEU A 162 33.79 4.22 27.35
C LEU A 162 33.78 5.76 27.37
N TYR A 163 32.78 6.39 27.98
CA TYR A 163 32.62 7.84 27.95
C TYR A 163 33.58 8.57 28.89
N LYS A 164 34.15 7.86 29.87
CA LYS A 164 35.17 8.35 30.79
C LYS A 164 36.58 7.87 30.42
N THR A 165 36.75 7.27 29.24
CA THR A 165 38.07 6.90 28.75
C THR A 165 38.94 8.15 28.66
N ASP A 166 40.11 8.11 29.30
CA ASP A 166 41.06 9.22 29.28
C ASP A 166 41.56 9.44 27.86
N VAL A 167 41.12 10.52 27.23
CA VAL A 167 41.49 10.84 25.85
C VAL A 167 42.92 11.38 25.72
N SER A 168 43.56 11.75 26.83
CA SER A 168 44.95 12.24 26.80
C SER A 168 45.92 11.16 26.31
N GLN A 169 45.60 9.88 26.50
CA GLN A 169 46.40 8.77 25.96
C GLN A 169 46.37 8.69 24.42
N PHE A 170 45.44 9.41 23.77
CA PHE A 170 45.28 9.43 22.32
C PHE A 170 45.83 10.70 21.67
N GLU A 171 46.37 11.66 22.42
CA GLU A 171 46.97 12.94 22.00
C GLU A 171 46.61 13.40 20.55
N GLU A 172 47.40 12.99 19.55
CA GLU A 172 47.25 13.44 18.15
C GLU A 172 46.01 12.88 17.42
N PHE A 173 45.32 11.92 18.03
CA PHE A 173 44.12 11.24 17.54
C PHE A 173 42.92 11.44 18.46
N GLU A 174 42.96 12.43 19.36
CA GLU A 174 41.82 12.78 20.21
C GLU A 174 40.57 13.10 19.37
N LEU A 175 40.74 13.85 18.27
CA LEU A 175 39.63 14.18 17.36
C LEU A 175 39.04 12.92 16.70
N ASP A 176 39.89 12.00 16.25
CA ASP A 176 39.46 10.73 15.64
C ASP A 176 38.69 9.87 16.64
N PHE A 177 39.17 9.78 17.89
CA PHE A 177 38.45 9.06 18.94
C PHE A 177 37.09 9.70 19.23
N ASN A 178 37.04 11.02 19.38
CA ASN A 178 35.80 11.75 19.63
C ASN A 178 34.78 11.59 18.49
N GLU A 179 35.24 11.62 17.24
CA GLU A 179 34.39 11.37 16.07
C GLU A 179 33.81 9.94 16.11
N LYS A 180 34.65 8.93 16.32
CA LYS A 180 34.19 7.53 16.47
C LYS A 180 33.23 7.37 17.65
N LEU A 181 33.47 8.08 18.76
CA LEU A 181 32.60 8.05 19.92
C LEU A 181 31.22 8.66 19.63
N ILE A 182 31.15 9.74 18.84
CA ILE A 182 29.88 10.33 18.40
C ILE A 182 29.12 9.35 17.50
N GLN A 183 29.81 8.74 16.52
CA GLN A 183 29.20 7.73 15.64
C GLN A 183 28.65 6.55 16.46
N PHE A 184 29.43 6.08 17.44
CA PHE A 184 29.02 5.04 18.38
C PHE A 184 27.77 5.43 19.17
N LYS A 185 27.73 6.64 19.76
CA LYS A 185 26.57 7.13 20.51
C LYS A 185 25.30 7.14 19.67
N ASN A 186 25.41 7.58 18.41
CA ASN A 186 24.31 7.58 17.47
C ASN A 186 23.83 6.15 17.15
N ALA A 187 24.76 5.21 16.93
CA ALA A 187 24.44 3.82 16.68
C ALA A 187 23.75 3.16 17.89
N PHE A 188 24.23 3.43 19.11
CA PHE A 188 23.61 2.91 20.33
C PHE A 188 22.21 3.48 20.54
N SER A 189 22.03 4.79 20.36
CA SER A 189 20.71 5.44 20.46
C SER A 189 19.72 4.87 19.44
N SER A 190 20.16 4.64 18.20
CA SER A 190 19.34 3.99 17.16
C SER A 190 18.95 2.55 17.53
N LYS A 191 19.89 1.78 18.10
CA LYS A 191 19.63 0.42 18.58
C LYS A 191 18.61 0.40 19.72
N ILE A 192 18.74 1.30 20.70
CA ILE A 192 17.79 1.46 21.80
C ILE A 192 16.39 1.70 21.25
N LYS A 193 16.23 2.70 20.38
CA LYS A 193 14.94 3.04 19.78
C LYS A 193 14.31 1.85 19.06
N THR A 194 15.11 1.11 18.30
CA THR A 194 14.65 -0.09 17.58
C THR A 194 14.15 -1.18 18.54
N LEU A 195 14.84 -1.40 19.65
CA LEU A 195 14.44 -2.38 20.67
C LEU A 195 13.19 -1.93 21.44
N GLU A 196 13.09 -0.65 21.78
CA GLU A 196 11.90 -0.06 22.42
C GLU A 196 10.67 -0.17 21.53
N GLU A 197 10.80 0.13 20.23
CA GLU A 197 9.72 -0.03 19.26
C GLU A 197 9.29 -1.50 19.10
N ALA A 198 10.26 -2.43 19.04
CA ALA A 198 9.99 -3.86 18.95
C ALA A 198 9.27 -4.38 20.21
N GLU A 199 9.65 -3.92 21.39
CA GLU A 199 8.99 -4.29 22.64
C GLU A 199 7.58 -3.70 22.74
N ALA A 200 7.39 -2.45 22.33
CA ALA A 200 6.06 -1.84 22.26
C ALA A 200 5.13 -2.62 21.31
N GLN A 201 5.63 -3.07 20.16
CA GLN A 201 4.87 -3.93 19.24
C GLN A 201 4.53 -5.29 19.86
N ARG A 202 5.46 -5.89 20.62
CA ARG A 202 5.22 -7.16 21.33
C ARG A 202 4.09 -7.00 22.36
N LEU A 203 4.15 -5.95 23.17
CA LEU A 203 3.12 -5.65 24.18
C LEU A 203 1.76 -5.36 23.54
N GLU A 204 1.73 -4.62 22.43
CA GLU A 204 0.51 -4.34 21.69
C GLU A 204 -0.10 -5.62 21.08
N LYS A 205 0.72 -6.51 20.54
CA LYS A 205 0.27 -7.82 20.05
C LYS A 205 -0.37 -8.65 21.17
N ILE A 206 0.27 -8.70 22.34
CA ILE A 206 -0.28 -9.39 23.52
C ILE A 206 -1.63 -8.76 23.93
N ARG A 207 -1.76 -7.43 23.87
CA ARG A 207 -3.01 -6.73 24.16
C ARG A 207 -4.12 -7.13 23.18
N LEU A 208 -3.82 -7.12 21.88
CA LEU A 208 -4.76 -7.51 20.82
C LEU A 208 -5.17 -8.99 20.92
N GLU A 209 -4.23 -9.89 21.23
CA GLU A 209 -4.53 -11.32 21.44
C GLU A 209 -5.45 -11.53 22.65
N ASN A 210 -5.20 -10.83 23.76
CA ASN A 210 -6.07 -10.87 24.94
C ASN A 210 -7.46 -10.29 24.67
N GLU A 211 -7.55 -9.20 23.90
CA GLU A 211 -8.83 -8.61 23.49
C GLU A 211 -9.60 -9.55 22.55
N ALA A 212 -8.94 -10.15 21.57
CA ALA A 212 -9.52 -11.15 20.68
C ALA A 212 -10.02 -12.39 21.43
N ALA A 213 -9.27 -12.86 22.43
CA ALA A 213 -9.68 -13.97 23.28
C ALA A 213 -10.96 -13.64 24.06
N LYS A 214 -11.04 -12.45 24.68
CA LYS A 214 -12.26 -11.98 25.37
C LYS A 214 -13.46 -11.88 24.44
N LEU A 215 -13.29 -11.28 23.25
CA LEU A 215 -14.36 -11.19 22.26
C LEU A 215 -14.82 -12.57 21.78
N ASN A 216 -13.90 -13.52 21.61
CA ASN A 216 -14.26 -14.88 21.26
C ASN A 216 -15.04 -15.59 22.38
N GLU A 217 -14.63 -15.42 23.63
CA GLU A 217 -15.39 -15.94 24.79
C GLU A 217 -16.79 -15.33 24.89
N GLU A 218 -16.91 -14.01 24.69
CA GLU A 218 -18.21 -13.33 24.65
C GLU A 218 -19.09 -13.83 23.51
N ARG A 219 -18.51 -14.03 22.31
CA ARG A 219 -19.21 -14.61 21.16
C ARG A 219 -19.71 -16.01 21.46
N ILE A 220 -18.89 -16.87 22.09
CA ILE A 220 -19.30 -18.22 22.49
C ILE A 220 -20.45 -18.16 23.50
N LYS A 221 -20.38 -17.27 24.50
CA LYS A 221 -21.46 -17.07 25.49
C LYS A 221 -22.74 -16.56 24.84
N LEU A 222 -22.64 -15.62 23.91
CA LEU A 222 -23.79 -15.10 23.16
C LEU A 222 -24.42 -16.18 22.28
N GLU A 223 -23.60 -16.97 21.57
CA GLU A 223 -24.09 -18.07 20.74
C GLU A 223 -24.76 -19.16 21.60
N ALA A 224 -24.21 -19.48 22.77
CA ALA A 224 -24.83 -20.40 23.72
C ALA A 224 -26.18 -19.89 24.24
N LYS A 225 -26.26 -18.60 24.62
CA LYS A 225 -27.53 -17.96 25.02
C LYS A 225 -28.54 -17.95 23.88
N ALA A 226 -28.11 -17.62 22.65
CA ALA A 226 -28.98 -17.63 21.48
C ALA A 226 -29.50 -19.04 21.16
N LYS A 227 -28.68 -20.08 21.32
CA LYS A 227 -29.11 -21.48 21.20
C LYS A 227 -30.11 -21.87 22.29
N GLU A 228 -29.85 -21.50 23.55
CA GLU A 228 -30.77 -21.75 24.66
C GLU A 228 -32.11 -21.03 24.45
N GLU A 229 -32.08 -19.76 24.02
CA GLU A 229 -33.28 -18.97 23.73
C GLU A 229 -34.04 -19.54 22.52
N ALA A 230 -33.35 -19.96 21.46
CA ALA A 230 -33.97 -20.62 20.31
C ALA A 230 -34.63 -21.96 20.71
N GLU A 231 -34.01 -22.74 21.60
CA GLU A 231 -34.59 -23.98 22.11
C GLU A 231 -35.81 -23.71 23.01
N ARG A 232 -35.75 -22.67 23.86
CA ARG A 232 -36.92 -22.22 24.64
C ARG A 232 -38.06 -21.76 23.73
N LEU A 233 -37.76 -20.97 22.70
CA LEU A 233 -38.76 -20.54 21.73
C LEU A 233 -39.38 -21.72 20.99
N LYS A 234 -38.57 -22.74 20.66
CA LYS A 234 -39.05 -23.96 20.02
C LYS A 234 -40.00 -24.74 20.93
N LYS A 235 -39.65 -24.93 22.21
CA LYS A 235 -40.52 -25.57 23.21
C LYS A 235 -41.83 -24.80 23.40
N ILE A 236 -41.76 -23.47 23.52
CA ILE A 236 -42.96 -22.62 23.63
C ILE A 236 -43.86 -22.76 22.40
N LYS A 237 -43.28 -22.79 21.19
CA LYS A 237 -44.06 -23.00 19.95
C LYS A 237 -44.70 -24.39 19.90
N GLU A 238 -43.97 -25.43 20.29
CA GLU A 238 -44.50 -26.81 20.36
C GLU A 238 -45.64 -26.93 21.39
N GLU A 239 -45.50 -26.30 22.56
CA GLU A 239 -46.55 -26.24 23.59
C GLU A 239 -47.77 -25.44 23.13
N GLN A 240 -47.57 -24.29 22.47
CA GLN A 240 -48.67 -23.51 21.89
C GLN A 240 -49.40 -24.28 20.79
N GLU A 241 -48.67 -25.00 19.93
CA GLU A 241 -49.28 -25.82 18.88
C GLU A 241 -50.08 -26.99 19.46
N LEU A 242 -49.57 -27.63 20.53
CA LEU A 242 -50.30 -28.64 21.30
C LEU A 242 -51.57 -28.06 21.96
N ALA A 243 -51.48 -26.88 22.57
CA ALA A 243 -52.62 -26.21 23.18
C ALA A 243 -53.69 -25.83 22.14
N ILE A 244 -53.29 -25.25 21.00
CA ILE A 244 -54.19 -24.93 19.88
C ILE A 244 -54.87 -26.20 19.34
N LYS A 245 -54.13 -27.32 19.25
CA LYS A 245 -54.68 -28.61 18.81
C LYS A 245 -55.69 -29.18 19.83
N ALA A 246 -55.40 -29.07 21.13
CA ALA A 246 -56.30 -29.49 22.20
C ALA A 246 -57.57 -28.62 22.24
N GLU A 247 -57.44 -27.30 22.07
CA GLU A 247 -58.57 -26.37 22.01
C GLU A 247 -59.46 -26.62 20.79
N ARG A 248 -58.87 -26.87 19.62
CA ARG A 248 -59.63 -27.28 18.42
C ARG A 248 -60.39 -28.59 18.64
N ALA A 249 -59.76 -29.59 19.26
CA ALA A 249 -60.41 -30.86 19.57
C ALA A 249 -61.55 -30.69 20.60
N ALA A 250 -61.38 -29.82 21.60
CA ALA A 250 -62.42 -29.50 22.58
C ALA A 250 -63.61 -28.78 21.93
N MET A 251 -63.35 -27.79 21.06
CA MET A 251 -64.38 -27.08 20.31
C MET A 251 -65.15 -28.00 19.35
N GLU A 252 -64.45 -28.96 18.73
CA GLU A 252 -65.07 -29.95 17.85
C GLU A 252 -65.93 -30.96 18.64
N ALA A 253 -65.47 -31.38 19.83
CA ALA A 253 -66.27 -32.20 20.74
C ALA A 253 -67.51 -31.44 21.28
N GLU A 254 -67.39 -30.14 21.56
CA GLU A 254 -68.52 -29.30 21.99
C GLU A 254 -69.54 -29.13 20.87
N LYS A 255 -69.10 -28.88 19.63
CA LYS A 255 -69.98 -28.86 18.45
C LYS A 255 -70.69 -30.19 18.24
N ALA A 256 -69.99 -31.32 18.42
CA ALA A 256 -70.58 -32.64 18.32
C ALA A 256 -71.63 -32.89 19.42
N ALA A 257 -71.36 -32.47 20.66
CA ALA A 257 -72.31 -32.55 21.77
C ALA A 257 -73.54 -31.66 21.51
N HIS A 258 -73.36 -30.45 21.01
CA HIS A 258 -74.46 -29.54 20.67
C HIS A 258 -75.33 -30.09 19.53
N ALA A 259 -74.73 -30.73 18.53
CA ALA A 259 -75.46 -31.41 17.46
C ALA A 259 -76.30 -32.59 17.99
N LEU A 260 -75.80 -33.33 18.99
CA LEU A 260 -76.51 -34.41 19.66
C LEU A 260 -77.71 -33.88 20.47
N ILE A 261 -77.55 -32.75 21.15
CA ILE A 261 -78.62 -32.07 21.90
C ILE A 261 -79.73 -31.57 20.96
N ILE A 262 -79.37 -31.00 19.80
CA ILE A 262 -80.35 -30.58 18.78
C ILE A 262 -81.15 -31.80 18.30
N LYS A 263 -80.47 -32.90 18.00
CA LYS A 263 -81.12 -34.12 17.51
C LYS A 263 -82.08 -34.73 18.55
N GLN A 264 -81.72 -34.70 19.83
CA GLN A 264 -82.61 -35.13 20.92
C GLN A 264 -83.83 -34.22 21.10
N LYS A 265 -83.66 -32.89 20.96
CA LYS A 265 -84.78 -31.93 21.00
C LYS A 265 -85.72 -32.06 19.81
N GLU A 266 -85.21 -32.40 18.62
CA GLU A 266 -86.03 -32.67 17.45
C GLU A 266 -86.87 -33.96 17.62
N GLU A 267 -86.29 -35.01 18.19
CA GLU A 267 -87.02 -36.25 18.50
C GLU A 267 -88.09 -36.06 19.60
N GLU A 268 -87.84 -35.23 20.61
CA GLU A 268 -88.85 -34.87 21.62
C GLU A 268 -89.99 -34.03 21.01
N ALA A 269 -89.67 -33.03 20.18
CA ALA A 269 -90.69 -32.22 19.51
C ALA A 269 -91.55 -33.04 18.52
N GLN A 270 -90.98 -34.09 17.93
CA GLN A 270 -91.71 -34.99 17.05
C GLN A 270 -92.67 -35.92 17.82
N LYS A 271 -92.26 -36.44 18.98
CA LYS A 271 -93.14 -37.19 19.89
C LYS A 271 -94.28 -36.34 20.43
N GLU A 272 -94.04 -35.06 20.69
CA GLU A 272 -95.07 -34.14 21.19
C GLU A 272 -96.12 -33.80 20.12
N ARG A 273 -95.72 -33.71 18.84
CA ARG A 273 -96.64 -33.55 17.70
C ARG A 273 -97.50 -34.80 17.46
N GLU A 274 -96.91 -35.99 17.55
CA GLU A 274 -97.66 -37.25 17.43
C GLU A 274 -98.67 -37.44 18.58
N ALA A 275 -98.34 -36.99 19.80
CA ALA A 275 -99.24 -37.02 20.95
C ALA A 275 -100.39 -35.98 20.83
N ALA A 276 -100.14 -34.82 20.23
CA ALA A 276 -101.17 -33.80 19.97
C ALA A 276 -102.14 -34.23 18.85
N GLU A 277 -101.64 -34.92 17.82
CA GLU A 277 -102.44 -35.42 16.70
C GLU A 277 -103.33 -36.62 17.10
N ALA A 278 -102.87 -37.45 18.04
CA ALA A 278 -103.68 -38.52 18.64
C ALA A 278 -104.85 -37.99 19.50
N LYS A 279 -104.66 -36.89 20.24
CA LYS A 279 -105.73 -36.24 21.03
C LYS A 279 -106.81 -35.59 20.15
N LEU A 280 -106.41 -34.95 19.05
CA LEU A 280 -107.34 -34.35 18.08
C LEU A 280 -108.22 -35.40 17.36
N LYS A 281 -107.75 -36.65 17.25
CA LYS A 281 -108.53 -37.76 16.69
C LYS A 281 -109.56 -38.29 17.68
N GLN A 282 -109.23 -38.33 18.97
CA GLN A 282 -110.13 -38.78 20.03
C GLN A 282 -111.29 -37.80 20.28
N ASP A 283 -111.02 -36.49 20.24
CA ASP A 283 -112.06 -35.45 20.36
C ASP A 283 -113.03 -35.41 19.16
N ARG A 284 -112.61 -35.95 18.00
CA ARG A 284 -113.40 -35.98 16.77
C ARG A 284 -114.36 -37.18 16.72
N ASP A 285 -113.97 -38.31 17.31
CA ASP A 285 -114.80 -39.52 17.41
C ASP A 285 -115.91 -39.38 18.48
N GLU A 286 -115.67 -38.63 19.57
CA GLU A 286 -116.69 -38.33 20.59
C GLU A 286 -117.77 -37.36 20.10
N LEU A 287 -117.41 -36.41 19.23
CA LEU A 287 -118.33 -35.42 18.66
C LEU A 287 -119.26 -36.00 17.56
N GLU A 288 -118.87 -37.12 16.94
CA GLU A 288 -119.66 -37.85 15.94
C GLU A 288 -120.70 -38.79 16.60
N ALA A 289 -120.40 -39.33 17.78
CA ALA A 289 -121.32 -40.16 18.58
C ALA A 289 -122.48 -39.35 19.21
N GLU A 290 -122.26 -38.08 19.54
CA GLU A 290 -123.30 -37.21 20.13
C GLU A 290 -124.28 -36.67 19.07
N LYS A 291 -123.81 -36.44 17.84
CA LYS A 291 -124.67 -36.09 16.68
C LYS A 291 -125.61 -37.24 16.26
N ALA A 292 -125.19 -38.49 16.39
CA ALA A 292 -126.02 -39.65 16.06
C ALA A 292 -127.18 -39.87 17.06
N ARG A 293 -127.07 -39.37 18.30
CA ARG A 293 -128.12 -39.49 19.33
C ARG A 293 -129.22 -38.44 19.19
N LEU A 294 -128.91 -37.26 18.65
CA LEU A 294 -129.88 -36.18 18.41
C LEU A 294 -130.66 -36.36 17.09
N ALA A 295 -130.06 -36.99 16.07
CA ALA A 295 -130.71 -37.28 14.79
C ALA A 295 -131.89 -38.28 14.86
N LYS A 296 -132.05 -39.03 15.96
CA LYS A 296 -133.12 -40.03 16.14
C LYS A 296 -134.39 -39.49 16.80
N ILE A 297 -134.36 -38.29 17.37
CA ILE A 297 -135.51 -37.68 18.09
C ILE A 297 -136.24 -36.62 17.21
N GLU A 298 -135.59 -36.09 16.18
CA GLU A 298 -136.13 -35.01 15.34
C GLU A 298 -136.69 -35.51 13.99
N ALA A 299 -136.41 -36.77 13.63
CA ALA A 299 -136.91 -37.44 12.42
C ALA A 299 -138.43 -37.74 12.44
N ASP A 300 -139.08 -37.75 13.62
CA ASP A 300 -140.52 -38.05 13.75
C ASP A 300 -141.43 -36.80 13.76
N LYS A 301 -140.89 -35.58 13.72
CA LYS A 301 -141.68 -34.34 13.82
C LYS A 301 -141.67 -33.47 12.57
N ILE A 302 -140.75 -33.71 11.63
CA ILE A 302 -140.57 -32.89 10.41
C ILE A 302 -141.37 -33.43 9.20
N ALA A 303 -141.96 -34.63 9.30
CA ALA A 303 -142.84 -35.21 8.28
C ALA A 303 -144.24 -34.56 8.15
N GLN A 304 -144.56 -33.51 8.93
CA GLN A 304 -145.89 -32.89 8.94
C GLN A 304 -145.99 -31.41 8.51
N GLU A 305 -144.88 -30.69 8.25
CA GLU A 305 -144.97 -29.26 7.89
C GLU A 305 -144.23 -28.84 6.60
N GLU A 306 -143.75 -29.81 5.80
CA GLU A 306 -143.11 -29.57 4.50
C GLU A 306 -144.10 -29.32 3.33
N VAL A 307 -145.38 -29.06 3.63
CA VAL A 307 -146.40 -28.71 2.62
C VAL A 307 -146.75 -27.22 2.61
N GLN A 308 -146.28 -26.39 3.55
CA GLN A 308 -146.92 -25.08 3.75
C GLN A 308 -146.17 -23.78 3.49
N ARG A 309 -144.87 -23.72 3.13
CA ARG A 309 -144.34 -22.37 2.77
C ARG A 309 -143.11 -22.27 1.88
N LYS A 310 -143.17 -22.97 0.74
CA LYS A 310 -142.59 -22.53 -0.53
C LYS A 310 -143.24 -21.23 -1.08
N ALA A 311 -143.42 -20.20 -0.24
CA ALA A 311 -144.15 -18.98 -0.62
C ALA A 311 -143.69 -17.67 0.05
N LYS A 312 -142.54 -17.63 0.73
CA LYS A 312 -141.99 -16.37 1.27
C LYS A 312 -140.46 -16.31 1.25
N GLU A 313 -139.85 -16.67 0.13
CA GLU A 313 -138.39 -16.66 -0.06
C GLU A 313 -137.95 -15.87 -1.31
N GLU A 314 -138.78 -14.92 -1.76
CA GLU A 314 -138.46 -14.04 -2.91
C GLU A 314 -138.73 -12.56 -2.61
N GLU A 315 -138.54 -12.10 -1.37
CA GLU A 315 -138.66 -10.65 -1.06
C GLU A 315 -137.69 -10.04 -0.02
N GLU A 316 -136.78 -10.79 0.61
CA GLU A 316 -135.82 -10.20 1.58
C GLU A 316 -134.39 -10.04 1.02
N ARG A 317 -134.29 -9.94 -0.31
CA ARG A 317 -133.10 -9.59 -1.10
C ARG A 317 -132.87 -8.05 -1.19
N LYS A 318 -133.20 -7.25 -0.17
CA LYS A 318 -133.06 -5.77 -0.25
C LYS A 318 -132.63 -5.02 1.03
N ALA A 319 -132.05 -5.66 2.06
CA ALA A 319 -131.75 -4.90 3.31
C ALA A 319 -130.43 -5.17 4.06
N LYS A 320 -129.46 -5.96 3.58
CA LYS A 320 -128.21 -6.21 4.34
C LYS A 320 -126.90 -6.11 3.53
N GLU A 321 -126.89 -5.20 2.55
CA GLU A 321 -125.76 -4.92 1.64
C GLU A 321 -125.18 -3.49 1.82
N LYS A 322 -125.32 -2.87 3.01
CA LYS A 322 -124.90 -1.48 3.27
C LYS A 322 -124.27 -1.22 4.65
N ALA A 323 -123.44 -2.12 5.16
CA ALA A 323 -122.71 -1.89 6.41
C ALA A 323 -121.26 -2.41 6.48
N GLU A 324 -120.75 -3.10 5.45
CA GLU A 324 -119.46 -3.82 5.56
C GLU A 324 -118.41 -3.39 4.51
N ALA A 325 -118.59 -2.22 3.88
CA ALA A 325 -117.73 -1.73 2.79
C ALA A 325 -116.89 -0.46 3.11
N ASP A 326 -117.09 0.21 4.26
CA ASP A 326 -116.50 1.55 4.52
C ASP A 326 -115.33 1.62 5.53
N ALA A 327 -114.89 0.50 6.13
CA ALA A 327 -113.85 0.50 7.17
C ALA A 327 -112.46 -0.02 6.73
N LYS A 328 -112.33 -0.62 5.53
CA LYS A 328 -111.06 -1.24 5.07
C LYS A 328 -110.30 -0.47 3.97
N ALA A 329 -110.82 0.68 3.51
CA ALA A 329 -110.25 1.46 2.40
C ALA A 329 -109.58 2.80 2.79
N LYS A 330 -109.52 3.16 4.08
CA LYS A 330 -108.92 4.42 4.56
C LYS A 330 -107.52 4.29 5.19
N LEU A 331 -107.05 3.08 5.48
CA LEU A 331 -105.77 2.85 6.19
C LEU A 331 -104.59 2.50 5.27
N GLU A 332 -104.84 2.04 4.04
CA GLU A 332 -103.79 1.71 3.05
C GLU A 332 -103.44 2.92 2.14
N THR A 333 -104.39 3.85 1.96
CA THR A 333 -104.25 5.07 1.15
C THR A 333 -103.46 6.17 1.88
N GLU A 334 -103.61 6.31 3.19
CA GLU A 334 -102.85 7.29 4.00
C GLU A 334 -101.35 6.95 4.11
N ARG A 335 -100.97 5.65 4.05
CA ARG A 335 -99.57 5.20 4.06
C ARG A 335 -98.85 5.50 2.74
N LEU A 336 -99.54 5.44 1.60
CA LEU A 336 -98.96 5.73 0.27
C LEU A 336 -98.93 7.24 -0.04
N GLU A 337 -99.80 8.05 0.58
CA GLU A 337 -99.74 9.52 0.47
C GLU A 337 -98.68 10.17 1.35
N ALA A 338 -98.36 9.59 2.52
CA ALA A 338 -97.28 10.08 3.39
C ALA A 338 -95.86 9.92 2.82
N LEU A 339 -95.65 9.03 1.85
CA LEU A 339 -94.36 8.76 1.20
C LEU A 339 -94.06 9.65 -0.03
N LYS A 340 -95.04 10.43 -0.53
CA LYS A 340 -94.87 11.33 -1.68
C LYS A 340 -93.89 12.49 -1.42
N PRO A 341 -93.91 13.20 -0.26
CA PRO A 341 -93.03 14.35 -0.01
C PRO A 341 -91.55 13.95 0.11
N GLU A 342 -91.28 12.76 0.65
CA GLU A 342 -89.91 12.27 0.86
C GLU A 342 -89.26 11.78 -0.45
N LYS A 343 -90.03 11.12 -1.33
CA LYS A 343 -89.58 10.79 -2.69
C LYS A 343 -89.27 12.04 -3.51
N GLN A 344 -90.10 13.08 -3.39
CA GLN A 344 -89.89 14.34 -4.09
C GLN A 344 -88.59 15.03 -3.65
N LYS A 345 -88.32 15.10 -2.34
CA LYS A 345 -87.06 15.68 -1.80
C LYS A 345 -85.81 14.94 -2.27
N ALA A 346 -85.86 13.61 -2.34
CA ALA A 346 -84.72 12.80 -2.79
C ALA A 346 -84.46 12.97 -4.29
N VAL A 347 -85.52 13.09 -5.10
CA VAL A 347 -85.40 13.40 -6.54
C VAL A 347 -84.88 14.82 -6.76
N GLU A 348 -85.40 15.82 -6.03
CA GLU A 348 -84.93 17.21 -6.13
C GLU A 348 -83.46 17.37 -5.74
N TYR A 349 -83.01 16.67 -4.69
CA TYR A 349 -81.60 16.68 -4.30
C TYR A 349 -80.70 16.09 -5.39
N ILE A 350 -81.04 14.95 -5.96
CA ILE A 350 -80.24 14.31 -7.02
C ILE A 350 -80.25 15.14 -8.30
N GLN A 351 -81.39 15.74 -8.66
CA GLN A 351 -81.47 16.65 -9.82
C GLN A 351 -80.67 17.94 -9.61
N SER A 352 -80.54 18.42 -8.36
CA SER A 352 -79.69 19.57 -8.03
C SER A 352 -78.19 19.32 -8.22
N LEU A 353 -77.75 18.06 -8.26
CA LEU A 353 -76.37 17.69 -8.59
C LEU A 353 -76.07 17.80 -10.09
N ASN A 354 -77.09 18.04 -10.92
CA ASN A 354 -76.88 18.27 -12.34
C ASN A 354 -76.25 19.65 -12.52
N PHE A 355 -74.97 19.67 -12.88
CA PHE A 355 -74.15 20.87 -12.99
C PHE A 355 -74.79 21.89 -13.94
N SER A 356 -75.41 22.92 -13.38
CA SER A 356 -75.86 24.10 -14.12
C SER A 356 -74.85 25.21 -13.90
N ASN A 357 -73.78 25.24 -14.72
CA ASN A 357 -72.96 26.42 -14.97
C ASN A 357 -72.03 26.20 -16.18
N VAL A 358 -72.33 26.93 -17.26
CA VAL A 358 -71.48 27.34 -18.41
C VAL A 358 -70.39 26.35 -18.84
N GLU A 359 -70.62 25.63 -19.94
CA GLU A 359 -69.60 24.78 -20.58
C GLU A 359 -68.31 25.58 -20.86
N PRO A 360 -67.13 25.13 -20.39
CA PRO A 360 -65.88 25.78 -20.72
C PRO A 360 -65.64 25.69 -22.22
N LYS A 361 -65.29 26.82 -22.86
CA LYS A 361 -64.84 26.83 -24.27
C LYS A 361 -63.50 26.10 -24.37
N ILE A 362 -63.54 24.80 -24.63
CA ILE A 362 -62.36 23.97 -24.91
C ILE A 362 -62.06 24.08 -26.40
N THR A 363 -60.91 24.68 -26.74
CA THR A 363 -60.44 24.85 -28.13
C THR A 363 -59.78 23.60 -28.71
N ASP A 364 -59.29 22.69 -27.86
CA ASP A 364 -58.73 21.41 -28.28
C ASP A 364 -59.84 20.39 -28.58
N GLU A 365 -59.89 19.88 -29.81
CA GLU A 365 -60.99 19.04 -30.30
C GLU A 365 -61.04 17.67 -29.63
N LEU A 366 -59.88 17.05 -29.34
CA LEU A 366 -59.80 15.75 -28.67
C LEU A 366 -60.18 15.87 -27.19
N LEU A 367 -59.72 16.92 -26.52
CA LEU A 367 -60.07 17.19 -25.13
C LEU A 367 -61.56 17.52 -24.99
N ASN A 368 -62.16 18.23 -25.95
CA ASN A 368 -63.59 18.53 -25.96
C ASN A 368 -64.43 17.25 -26.13
N VAL A 369 -63.99 16.30 -26.96
CA VAL A 369 -64.66 14.99 -27.11
C VAL A 369 -64.62 14.19 -25.80
N GLU A 370 -63.47 14.08 -25.14
CA GLU A 370 -63.37 13.37 -23.86
C GLU A 370 -64.13 14.09 -22.74
N PHE A 371 -64.10 15.43 -22.71
CA PHE A 371 -64.89 16.22 -21.76
C PHE A 371 -66.40 15.98 -21.91
N LYS A 372 -66.92 15.96 -23.14
CA LYS A 372 -68.34 15.64 -23.42
C LYS A 372 -68.72 14.22 -23.02
N LYS A 373 -67.84 13.22 -23.23
CA LYS A 373 -68.09 11.84 -22.75
C LYS A 373 -68.17 11.76 -21.22
N CYS A 374 -67.32 12.50 -20.52
CA CYS A 374 -67.35 12.55 -19.05
C CYS A 374 -68.65 13.21 -18.54
N LEU A 375 -69.10 14.31 -19.15
CA LEU A 375 -70.38 14.94 -18.81
C LEU A 375 -71.57 14.02 -19.07
N GLN A 376 -71.57 13.28 -20.18
CA GLN A 376 -72.65 12.33 -20.49
C GLN A 376 -72.76 11.23 -19.42
N LYS A 377 -71.63 10.64 -18.98
CA LYS A 377 -71.62 9.62 -17.92
C LYS A 377 -72.18 10.12 -16.59
N ILE A 378 -71.89 11.37 -16.24
CA ILE A 378 -72.43 12.00 -15.02
C ILE A 378 -73.96 12.17 -15.16
N SER A 379 -74.44 12.63 -16.31
CA SER A 379 -75.88 12.76 -16.59
C SER A 379 -76.61 11.42 -16.53
N ASP A 380 -76.05 10.38 -17.13
CA ASP A 380 -76.66 9.04 -17.15
C ASP A 380 -76.78 8.47 -15.72
N THR A 381 -75.73 8.64 -14.90
CA THR A 381 -75.72 8.19 -13.50
C THR A 381 -76.79 8.90 -12.64
N ILE A 382 -76.97 10.21 -12.88
CA ILE A 382 -78.01 11.00 -12.22
C ILE A 382 -79.41 10.49 -12.61
N ASN A 383 -79.64 10.20 -13.89
CA ASN A 383 -80.94 9.73 -14.39
C ASN A 383 -81.32 8.32 -13.90
N GLU A 384 -80.34 7.41 -13.82
CA GLU A 384 -80.53 6.08 -13.23
C GLU A 384 -80.93 6.18 -11.75
N SER A 385 -80.25 7.05 -11.00
CA SER A 385 -80.52 7.27 -9.58
C SER A 385 -81.91 7.87 -9.33
N VAL A 386 -82.37 8.80 -10.18
CA VAL A 386 -83.74 9.34 -10.14
C VAL A 386 -84.78 8.26 -10.45
N SER A 387 -84.52 7.42 -11.46
CA SER A 387 -85.45 6.35 -11.85
C SER A 387 -85.60 5.28 -10.77
N ALA A 388 -84.53 4.94 -10.04
CA ALA A 388 -84.59 4.01 -8.93
C ALA A 388 -85.49 4.51 -7.78
N ILE A 389 -85.43 5.81 -7.47
CA ILE A 389 -86.21 6.42 -6.39
C ILE A 389 -87.69 6.57 -6.77
N GLN A 390 -87.98 6.91 -8.03
CA GLN A 390 -89.36 7.03 -8.51
C GLN A 390 -90.12 5.70 -8.52
N ASN A 391 -89.42 4.57 -8.73
CA ASN A 391 -90.01 3.24 -8.82
C ASN A 391 -90.05 2.46 -7.49
N PHE A 392 -89.68 3.09 -6.37
CA PHE A 392 -89.75 2.49 -5.04
C PHE A 392 -91.21 2.26 -4.62
N LYS A 393 -91.60 1.03 -4.27
CA LYS A 393 -92.98 0.68 -3.89
C LYS A 393 -93.23 0.76 -2.40
#